data_AF-A0A554K8G1-F1
#
_entry.id   AF-A0A554K8G1-F1
#
_cell.length_a   1.000
_cell.length_b   1.000
_cell.length_c   1.000
_cell.angle_alpha   90.00
_cell.angle_beta   90.00
_cell.angle_gamma   90.00
#
_symmetry.space_group_name_H-M   'P 1'
#
loop_
_entity.id
_entity.type
_entity.pdbx_description
1 polymer ?
#
loop_
_entity_poly.entity_id
_entity_poly.type
_entity_poly.pdbx_seq_one_letter_code
_entity_poly.pdbx_strand_id
1 'polypeptide(L)'
;MASWKTIPIHECDKPLVPLGFLSSYPELGGSSIYFGSDDSSPYAYGELKGALLTHFVRQEVAVLLSKAAKELPPGYIIYLFDCYRPVETQEALYNQCVKRHQGGMGFVVENVVSLPSTNPHCPSPHLTGGSFDLTLAKLPLKLWKRFRLRVRITKILGGLETKRNTKLWMLKFFLHVGIQQIIQRYSTPLEMGTKFDQVSDKTHAYYFEYNPPRNDTEEEGKRNRQMLRHICDKFSSQYIEEWWHRNCGNQMHAQESGLSIAKYGKARFSEANARWEAMRRRAYYQMLHIEWKQKLAKGIPEVLRSTDWPDPPFPSKEKFLKFITGMKYSGRPYSFDINPRITTHPCAARI
;
A
#
# COMPACT_ATOMS: atom_id res chain seq x y z
N MET A 1 29.93 -8.84 -5.45
CA MET A 1 29.06 -9.84 -4.79
C MET A 1 28.24 -10.53 -5.88
N ALA A 2 27.92 -11.82 -5.72
CA ALA A 2 26.99 -12.49 -6.63
C ALA A 2 25.64 -11.75 -6.58
N SER A 3 25.03 -11.47 -7.74
CA SER A 3 23.73 -10.80 -7.79
C SER A 3 22.66 -11.71 -7.18
N TRP A 4 21.75 -11.16 -6.37
CA TRP A 4 20.60 -11.87 -5.79
C TRP A 4 19.81 -12.66 -6.84
N LYS A 5 19.81 -12.18 -8.10
CA LYS A 5 19.21 -12.82 -9.27
C LYS A 5 19.70 -14.25 -9.52
N THR A 6 20.88 -14.62 -8.99
CA THR A 6 21.48 -15.96 -9.13
C THR A 6 21.06 -16.95 -8.06
N ILE A 7 20.39 -16.51 -6.99
CA ILE A 7 19.97 -17.38 -5.90
C ILE A 7 18.82 -18.27 -6.39
N PRO A 8 18.90 -19.61 -6.28
CA PRO A 8 17.85 -20.50 -6.75
C PRO A 8 16.53 -20.27 -5.99
N ILE A 9 15.42 -20.44 -6.71
CA ILE A 9 14.06 -20.33 -6.17
C ILE A 9 13.44 -21.70 -6.06
N HIS A 10 13.06 -22.11 -4.85
CA HIS A 10 12.18 -23.24 -4.58
C HIS A 10 10.80 -22.68 -4.21
N GLU A 11 9.97 -22.45 -5.22
CA GLU A 11 8.63 -21.88 -5.05
C GLU A 11 7.78 -22.75 -4.11
N CYS A 12 7.07 -22.10 -3.18
CA CYS A 12 6.24 -22.76 -2.16
C CYS A 12 4.73 -22.64 -2.40
N ASP A 13 4.32 -22.06 -3.52
CA ASP A 13 2.95 -21.95 -4.04
C ASP A 13 1.95 -21.28 -3.10
N LYS A 14 2.43 -20.54 -2.09
CA LYS A 14 1.54 -19.80 -1.18
C LYS A 14 0.79 -18.71 -1.94
N PRO A 15 -0.56 -18.63 -1.82
CA PRO A 15 -1.32 -17.71 -2.63
C PRO A 15 -1.06 -16.25 -2.22
N LEU A 16 -1.27 -15.34 -3.16
CA LEU A 16 -1.50 -13.93 -2.83
C LEU A 16 -2.84 -13.79 -2.11
N VAL A 17 -2.85 -13.00 -1.04
CA VAL A 17 -4.06 -12.65 -0.28
C VAL A 17 -4.22 -11.13 -0.22
N PRO A 18 -5.46 -10.62 -0.26
CA PRO A 18 -5.73 -9.20 -0.16
C PRO A 18 -5.54 -8.71 1.28
N LEU A 19 -5.12 -7.45 1.43
CA LEU A 19 -5.06 -6.74 2.70
C LEU A 19 -6.16 -5.68 2.80
N GLY A 20 -6.48 -5.26 4.02
CA GLY A 20 -7.38 -4.14 4.29
C GLY A 20 -8.86 -4.45 4.11
N PHE A 21 -9.57 -3.60 3.37
CA PHE A 21 -11.03 -3.58 3.32
C PHE A 21 -11.64 -4.94 2.95
N LEU A 22 -12.59 -5.41 3.76
CA LEU A 22 -13.26 -6.71 3.69
C LEU A 22 -12.35 -7.95 3.76
N SER A 23 -11.03 -7.80 3.91
CA SER A 23 -10.09 -8.92 3.99
C SER A 23 -10.02 -9.52 5.41
N SER A 24 -9.33 -10.65 5.55
CA SER A 24 -8.98 -11.24 6.85
C SER A 24 -7.98 -10.39 7.66
N TYR A 25 -7.39 -9.37 7.03
CA TYR A 25 -6.39 -8.48 7.61
C TYR A 25 -6.85 -7.01 7.56
N PRO A 26 -7.99 -6.66 8.19
CA PRO A 26 -8.57 -5.33 8.08
C PRO A 26 -7.70 -4.23 8.68
N GLU A 27 -6.79 -4.58 9.59
CA GLU A 27 -5.84 -3.64 10.21
C GLU A 27 -4.68 -3.22 9.30
N LEU A 28 -4.44 -3.93 8.20
CA LEU A 28 -3.34 -3.66 7.28
C LEU A 28 -3.88 -2.87 6.08
N GLY A 29 -3.37 -1.66 5.87
CA GLY A 29 -3.77 -0.83 4.74
C GLY A 29 -2.86 0.39 4.62
N GLY A 30 -3.17 1.27 3.69
CA GLY A 30 -2.43 2.51 3.47
C GLY A 30 -2.88 3.19 2.19
N SER A 31 -1.90 3.76 1.48
CA SER A 31 -2.09 4.38 0.17
C SER A 31 -1.68 3.39 -0.91
N SER A 32 -2.53 3.19 -1.90
CA SER A 32 -2.18 2.43 -3.11
C SER A 32 -1.49 3.40 -4.06
N ILE A 33 -0.20 3.61 -3.81
CA ILE A 33 0.48 4.79 -4.31
C ILE A 33 0.48 4.82 -5.85
N TYR A 34 0.80 3.73 -6.52
CA TYR A 34 0.80 3.67 -7.98
C TYR A 34 -0.59 3.71 -8.62
N PHE A 35 -1.65 3.43 -7.86
CA PHE A 35 -3.02 3.59 -8.31
C PHE A 35 -3.50 5.05 -8.20
N GLY A 36 -2.82 5.87 -7.40
CA GLY A 36 -3.24 7.25 -7.11
C GLY A 36 -4.46 7.29 -6.20
N SER A 37 -4.48 6.49 -5.12
CA SER A 37 -5.66 6.41 -4.23
C SER A 37 -5.90 7.64 -3.36
N ASP A 38 -4.89 8.49 -3.21
CA ASP A 38 -4.91 9.72 -2.42
C ASP A 38 -3.78 10.67 -2.84
N ASP A 39 -3.78 11.88 -2.26
CA ASP A 39 -2.88 12.98 -2.59
C ASP A 39 -1.41 12.74 -2.19
N SER A 40 -1.11 11.63 -1.50
CA SER A 40 0.28 11.26 -1.22
C SER A 40 0.98 10.61 -2.42
N SER A 41 0.20 10.22 -3.43
CA SER A 41 0.74 9.65 -4.66
C SER A 41 1.42 10.69 -5.54
N PRO A 42 2.67 10.48 -5.96
CA PRO A 42 3.30 11.27 -7.01
C PRO A 42 2.78 10.91 -8.42
N TYR A 43 1.91 9.89 -8.53
CA TYR A 43 1.28 9.44 -9.76
C TYR A 43 -0.21 9.80 -9.77
N ALA A 44 -0.71 10.35 -10.87
CA ALA A 44 -2.11 10.61 -11.06
C ALA A 44 -2.91 9.31 -11.17
N TYR A 45 -4.19 9.39 -10.79
CA TYR A 45 -5.10 8.26 -10.93
C TYR A 45 -5.14 7.76 -12.39
N GLY A 46 -4.90 6.45 -12.57
CA GLY A 46 -4.88 5.80 -13.89
C GLY A 46 -3.61 6.04 -14.72
N GLU A 47 -2.60 6.74 -14.18
CA GLU A 47 -1.35 7.02 -14.88
C GLU A 47 -0.53 5.75 -15.17
N LEU A 48 -0.49 4.83 -14.19
CA LEU A 48 0.26 3.58 -14.31
C LEU A 48 -0.65 2.42 -14.68
N LYS A 49 -0.43 1.88 -15.88
CA LYS A 49 -1.18 0.73 -16.39
C LYS A 49 -1.07 -0.45 -15.43
N GLY A 50 -2.20 -1.10 -15.16
CA GLY A 50 -2.27 -2.28 -14.30
C GLY A 50 -2.15 -2.00 -12.79
N ALA A 51 -1.92 -0.75 -12.36
CA ALA A 51 -1.72 -0.45 -10.94
C ALA A 51 -2.95 -0.85 -10.12
N LEU A 52 -2.73 -1.51 -8.99
CA LEU A 52 -3.77 -2.09 -8.15
C LEU A 52 -4.18 -1.16 -7.00
N LEU A 53 -5.47 -1.11 -6.69
CA LEU A 53 -5.99 -0.46 -5.50
C LEU A 53 -5.90 -1.38 -4.27
N THR A 54 -6.01 -2.69 -4.44
CA THR A 54 -5.85 -3.63 -3.32
C THR A 54 -4.38 -3.99 -3.18
N HIS A 55 -3.83 -3.82 -1.98
CA HIS A 55 -2.54 -4.42 -1.63
C HIS A 55 -2.69 -5.93 -1.51
N PHE A 56 -1.92 -6.69 -2.30
CA PHE A 56 -1.82 -8.13 -2.20
C PHE A 56 -0.40 -8.53 -1.77
N VAL A 57 -0.28 -9.52 -0.89
CA VAL A 57 1.00 -10.10 -0.48
C VAL A 57 0.86 -11.63 -0.40
N ARG A 58 1.97 -12.37 -0.33
CA ARG A 58 1.94 -13.81 -0.02
C ARG A 58 1.26 -14.04 1.34
N GLN A 59 0.47 -15.10 1.45
CA GLN A 59 -0.32 -15.39 2.65
C GLN A 59 0.49 -15.34 3.96
N GLU A 60 1.70 -15.88 3.96
CA GLU A 60 2.57 -15.87 5.14
C GLU A 60 3.05 -14.47 5.50
N VAL A 61 3.34 -13.63 4.50
CA VAL A 61 3.70 -12.21 4.69
C VAL A 61 2.54 -11.46 5.35
N ALA A 62 1.29 -11.71 4.95
CA ALA A 62 0.11 -11.11 5.59
C ALA A 62 0.00 -11.51 7.08
N VAL A 63 0.28 -12.77 7.41
CA VAL A 63 0.29 -13.25 8.80
C VAL A 63 1.38 -12.55 9.61
N LEU A 64 2.58 -12.41 9.05
CA LEU A 64 3.72 -11.77 9.70
C LEU A 64 3.48 -10.26 9.91
N LEU A 65 2.99 -9.55 8.90
CA LEU A 65 2.58 -8.15 9.02
C LEU A 65 1.47 -7.96 10.08
N SER A 66 0.49 -8.87 10.13
CA SER A 66 -0.58 -8.82 11.14
C SER A 66 -0.05 -9.05 12.56
N LYS A 67 0.97 -9.88 12.73
CA LYS A 67 1.67 -10.06 14.02
C LYS A 67 2.43 -8.79 14.39
N ALA A 68 3.23 -8.25 13.48
CA ALA A 68 3.99 -7.01 13.67
C ALA A 68 3.07 -5.83 14.05
N ALA A 69 1.92 -5.69 13.38
CA ALA A 69 0.93 -4.66 13.70
C ALA A 69 0.34 -4.75 15.12
N LYS A 70 0.41 -5.91 15.78
CA LYS A 70 -0.04 -6.08 17.17
C LYS A 70 1.03 -5.68 18.19
N GLU A 71 2.30 -5.67 17.80
CA GLU A 71 3.43 -5.31 18.66
C GLU A 71 3.71 -3.81 18.68
N LEU A 72 3.10 -3.06 17.75
CA LEU A 72 3.24 -1.61 17.72
C LEU A 72 2.67 -0.94 18.98
N PRO A 73 3.35 0.11 19.50
CA PRO A 73 2.85 0.90 20.62
C PRO A 73 1.47 1.53 20.34
N PRO A 74 0.68 1.83 21.39
CA PRO A 74 -0.56 2.56 21.24
C PRO A 74 -0.40 3.85 20.44
N GLY A 75 -1.29 4.06 19.46
CA GLY A 75 -1.23 5.21 18.57
C GLY A 75 -0.51 4.94 17.24
N TYR A 76 0.18 3.81 17.07
CA TYR A 76 0.84 3.47 15.82
C TYR A 76 0.10 2.37 15.06
N ILE A 77 0.19 2.43 13.72
CA ILE A 77 -0.25 1.40 12.78
C ILE A 77 0.80 1.20 11.68
N ILE A 78 0.76 0.05 11.00
CA ILE A 78 1.48 -0.15 9.73
C ILE A 78 0.72 0.59 8.63
N TYR A 79 1.47 1.28 7.75
CA TYR A 79 0.93 2.00 6.60
C TYR A 79 1.66 1.56 5.33
N LEU A 80 0.95 0.90 4.42
CA LEU A 80 1.52 0.31 3.19
C LEU A 80 1.42 1.29 2.02
N PHE A 81 2.48 1.36 1.21
CA PHE A 81 2.53 2.11 -0.05
C PHE A 81 2.36 1.18 -1.26
N ASP A 82 3.17 0.12 -1.33
CA ASP A 82 3.13 -0.86 -2.40
C ASP A 82 3.39 -2.28 -1.88
N CYS A 83 2.90 -3.28 -2.61
CA CYS A 83 3.02 -4.70 -2.27
C CYS A 83 3.24 -5.51 -3.56
N TYR A 84 2.42 -6.52 -3.84
CA TYR A 84 2.43 -7.18 -5.14
C TYR A 84 2.14 -6.20 -6.26
N ARG A 85 3.08 -6.11 -7.20
CA ARG A 85 3.02 -5.23 -8.36
C ARG A 85 2.94 -6.07 -9.64
N PRO A 86 1.87 -5.96 -10.44
CA PRO A 86 1.75 -6.66 -11.73
C PRO A 86 2.87 -6.28 -12.71
N VAL A 87 3.11 -7.16 -13.70
CA VAL A 87 4.16 -6.96 -14.71
C VAL A 87 3.90 -5.67 -15.48
N GLU A 88 2.64 -5.41 -15.83
CA GLU A 88 2.22 -4.23 -16.57
C GLU A 88 2.52 -2.93 -15.82
N THR A 89 2.41 -2.95 -14.49
CA THR A 89 2.75 -1.80 -13.64
C THR A 89 4.24 -1.63 -13.50
N GLN A 90 4.99 -2.72 -13.36
CA GLN A 90 6.46 -2.69 -13.36
C GLN A 90 7.01 -2.14 -14.68
N GLU A 91 6.45 -2.57 -15.81
CA GLU A 91 6.80 -2.06 -17.14
C GLU A 91 6.44 -0.58 -17.30
N ALA A 92 5.25 -0.17 -16.85
CA ALA A 92 4.82 1.23 -16.90
C ALA A 92 5.76 2.14 -16.09
N LEU A 93 6.12 1.73 -14.87
CA LEU A 93 7.07 2.43 -14.01
C LEU A 93 8.46 2.53 -14.64
N TYR A 94 8.98 1.40 -15.14
CA TYR A 94 10.29 1.37 -15.78
C TYR A 94 10.32 2.31 -16.99
N ASN A 95 9.34 2.22 -17.89
CA ASN A 95 9.24 3.07 -19.07
C ASN A 95 9.13 4.56 -18.72
N GLN A 96 8.40 4.88 -17.66
CA GLN A 96 8.31 6.26 -17.19
C GLN A 96 9.64 6.74 -16.62
N CYS A 97 10.34 5.91 -15.85
CA CYS A 97 11.67 6.23 -15.33
C CYS A 97 12.66 6.46 -16.48
N VAL A 98 12.69 5.58 -17.49
CA VAL A 98 13.50 5.77 -18.70
C VAL A 98 13.18 7.09 -19.38
N LYS A 99 11.90 7.40 -19.64
CA LYS A 99 11.51 8.67 -20.27
C LYS A 99 11.95 9.90 -19.48
N ARG A 100 11.83 9.86 -18.15
CA ARG A 100 12.24 10.97 -17.27
C ARG A 100 13.76 11.18 -17.25
N HIS A 101 14.54 10.13 -17.54
CA HIS A 101 16.01 10.16 -17.57
C HIS A 101 16.60 10.18 -18.99
N GLN A 102 15.78 10.27 -20.04
CA GLN A 102 16.27 10.47 -21.41
C GLN A 102 16.95 11.84 -21.53
N GLY A 103 18.29 11.82 -21.44
CA GLY A 103 19.18 12.98 -21.39
C GLY A 103 20.42 12.74 -20.51
N GLY A 104 20.35 11.81 -19.56
CA GLY A 104 21.46 11.38 -18.72
C GLY A 104 21.77 9.89 -18.93
N MET A 105 23.02 9.61 -19.33
CA MET A 105 23.71 8.31 -19.43
C MET A 105 22.93 7.10 -18.87
N GLY A 106 22.63 6.12 -19.75
CA GLY A 106 21.78 4.94 -19.51
C GLY A 106 22.23 3.92 -18.44
N PHE A 107 23.07 4.33 -17.49
CA PHE A 107 23.58 3.50 -16.40
C PHE A 107 22.85 3.74 -15.05
N VAL A 108 21.92 4.70 -14.96
CA VAL A 108 21.31 5.13 -13.68
C VAL A 108 19.91 4.50 -13.44
N VAL A 109 19.21 4.02 -14.46
CA VAL A 109 17.79 3.60 -14.33
C VAL A 109 17.62 2.29 -13.57
N GLU A 110 18.53 1.31 -13.74
CA GLU A 110 18.41 0.00 -13.08
C GLU A 110 18.60 0.06 -11.56
N ASN A 111 19.37 1.05 -11.07
CA ASN A 111 19.56 1.28 -9.64
C ASN A 111 18.37 2.02 -8.99
N VAL A 112 17.43 2.51 -9.80
CA VAL A 112 16.25 3.24 -9.33
C VAL A 112 14.99 2.42 -9.48
N VAL A 113 14.86 1.63 -10.56
CA VAL A 113 13.72 0.76 -10.80
C VAL A 113 14.20 -0.58 -11.36
N SER A 114 13.81 -1.67 -10.70
CA SER A 114 14.08 -3.02 -11.20
C SER A 114 13.55 -3.22 -12.63
N LEU A 115 14.32 -3.93 -13.46
CA LEU A 115 13.83 -4.34 -14.79
C LEU A 115 12.54 -5.19 -14.64
N PRO A 116 11.53 -4.98 -15.50
CA PRO A 116 10.41 -5.90 -15.60
C PRO A 116 10.94 -7.28 -16.03
N SER A 117 10.53 -8.31 -15.30
CA SER A 117 10.92 -9.69 -15.62
C SER A 117 9.70 -10.59 -15.62
N THR A 118 9.55 -11.35 -16.70
CA THR A 118 8.55 -12.42 -16.80
C THR A 118 9.11 -13.78 -16.40
N ASN A 119 10.43 -13.90 -16.18
CA ASN A 119 11.09 -15.14 -15.79
C ASN A 119 10.67 -15.55 -14.36
N PRO A 120 10.00 -16.70 -14.18
CA PRO A 120 9.52 -17.15 -12.87
C PRO A 120 10.65 -17.43 -11.87
N HIS A 121 11.87 -17.72 -12.35
CA HIS A 121 13.05 -17.99 -11.53
C HIS A 121 13.91 -16.74 -11.24
N CYS A 122 13.58 -15.60 -11.84
CA CYS A 122 14.22 -14.32 -11.59
C CYS A 122 13.23 -13.16 -11.77
N PRO A 123 12.10 -13.15 -11.02
CA PRO A 123 11.11 -12.09 -11.11
C PRO A 123 11.61 -10.80 -10.44
N SER A 124 11.03 -9.65 -10.81
CA SER A 124 11.20 -8.43 -10.01
C SER A 124 10.67 -8.68 -8.59
N PRO A 125 11.29 -8.13 -7.52
CA PRO A 125 10.96 -8.51 -6.14
C PRO A 125 9.47 -8.38 -5.78
N HIS A 126 8.80 -7.28 -6.17
CA HIS A 126 7.37 -7.07 -5.95
C HIS A 126 6.47 -8.08 -6.69
N LEU A 127 6.88 -8.63 -7.84
CA LEU A 127 6.12 -9.68 -8.54
C LEU A 127 6.05 -10.99 -7.74
N THR A 128 6.91 -11.17 -6.75
CA THR A 128 6.85 -12.34 -5.87
C THR A 128 5.74 -12.26 -4.83
N GLY A 129 5.19 -11.06 -4.57
CA GLY A 129 4.31 -10.81 -3.43
C GLY A 129 5.01 -10.92 -2.07
N GLY A 130 6.34 -11.10 -2.06
CA GLY A 130 7.19 -11.12 -0.88
C GLY A 130 7.81 -9.76 -0.53
N SER A 131 7.81 -8.80 -1.47
CA SER A 131 8.24 -7.42 -1.23
C SER A 131 7.08 -6.51 -0.91
N PHE A 132 7.34 -5.52 -0.07
CA PHE A 132 6.37 -4.50 0.31
C PHE A 132 7.09 -3.23 0.75
N ASP A 133 6.48 -2.10 0.40
CA ASP A 133 6.95 -0.76 0.76
C ASP A 133 6.02 -0.20 1.83
N LEU A 134 6.60 0.24 2.95
CA LEU A 134 5.80 0.68 4.07
C LEU A 134 6.47 1.77 4.91
N THR A 135 5.63 2.40 5.72
CA THR A 135 6.02 3.21 6.85
C THR A 135 5.15 2.85 8.05
N LEU A 136 5.39 3.50 9.18
CA LEU A 136 4.43 3.54 10.28
C LEU A 136 3.60 4.82 10.15
N ALA A 137 2.38 4.80 10.70
CA ALA A 137 1.55 5.99 10.81
C ALA A 137 1.04 6.19 12.23
N LYS A 138 0.91 7.44 12.64
CA LYS A 138 0.32 7.85 13.93
C LYS A 138 -1.18 8.04 13.78
N LEU A 139 -1.90 7.67 14.83
CA LEU A 139 -3.32 7.92 15.05
C LEU A 139 -3.52 8.59 16.42
N PRO A 140 -4.41 9.59 16.52
CA PRO A 140 -4.86 10.08 17.83
C PRO A 140 -5.35 8.91 18.70
N LEU A 141 -4.92 8.84 19.96
CA LEU A 141 -5.18 7.68 20.84
C LEU A 141 -6.67 7.28 20.91
N LYS A 142 -7.58 8.25 20.89
CA LYS A 142 -9.03 8.00 20.84
C LYS A 142 -9.46 7.25 19.58
N LEU A 143 -8.92 7.61 18.42
CA LEU A 143 -9.18 6.92 17.15
C LEU A 143 -8.47 5.58 17.10
N TRP A 144 -7.24 5.47 17.61
CA TRP A 144 -6.53 4.20 17.71
C TRP A 144 -7.30 3.17 18.55
N LYS A 145 -7.84 3.56 19.73
CA LYS A 145 -8.69 2.67 20.56
C LYS A 145 -9.93 2.19 19.79
N ARG A 146 -10.59 3.10 19.05
CA ARG A 146 -11.74 2.77 18.19
C ARG A 146 -11.36 1.83 17.04
N PHE A 147 -10.23 2.08 16.39
CA PHE A 147 -9.67 1.22 15.35
C PHE A 147 -9.43 -0.20 15.87
N ARG A 148 -8.71 -0.34 16.99
CA ARG A 148 -8.43 -1.63 17.63
C ARG A 148 -9.70 -2.39 18.00
N LEU A 149 -10.69 -1.71 18.57
CA LEU A 149 -11.98 -2.31 18.89
C LEU A 149 -12.70 -2.81 17.63
N ARG A 150 -12.76 -2.00 16.57
CA ARG A 150 -13.39 -2.40 15.29
C ARG A 150 -12.68 -3.60 14.67
N VAL A 151 -11.35 -3.59 14.60
CA VAL A 151 -10.55 -4.72 14.10
C VAL A 151 -10.86 -5.99 14.90
N ARG A 152 -10.88 -5.91 16.25
CA ARG A 152 -11.18 -7.04 17.11
C ARG A 152 -12.57 -7.62 16.83
N ILE A 153 -13.59 -6.76 16.77
CA ILE A 153 -14.97 -7.20 16.46
C ILE A 153 -15.02 -7.83 15.07
N THR A 154 -14.43 -7.19 14.05
CA THR A 154 -14.38 -7.73 12.69
C THR A 154 -13.74 -9.12 12.62
N LYS A 155 -12.64 -9.35 13.35
CA LYS A 155 -11.98 -10.67 13.38
C LYS A 155 -12.85 -11.74 14.05
N ILE A 156 -13.55 -11.40 15.13
CA ILE A 156 -14.52 -12.31 15.78
C ILE A 156 -15.67 -12.65 14.81
N LEU A 157 -16.20 -11.66 14.11
CA LEU A 157 -17.27 -11.85 13.12
C LEU A 157 -16.78 -12.54 11.83
N GLY A 158 -15.48 -12.53 11.55
CA GLY A 158 -14.87 -13.11 10.36
C GLY A 158 -15.09 -14.62 10.25
N GLY A 159 -15.17 -15.33 11.38
CA GLY A 159 -15.42 -16.77 11.43
C GLY A 159 -16.88 -17.19 11.25
N LEU A 160 -17.80 -16.23 11.08
CA LEU A 160 -19.22 -16.51 10.87
C LEU A 160 -19.54 -16.36 9.37
N GLU A 161 -19.96 -17.45 8.73
CA GLU A 161 -20.56 -17.36 7.40
C GLU A 161 -21.83 -16.51 7.49
N THR A 162 -21.93 -15.49 6.65
CA THR A 162 -23.08 -14.59 6.67
C THR A 162 -23.71 -14.52 5.29
N LYS A 163 -25.00 -14.83 5.22
CA LYS A 163 -25.80 -14.53 4.02
C LYS A 163 -25.81 -13.02 3.80
N ARG A 164 -25.70 -12.61 2.54
CA ARG A 164 -25.74 -11.21 2.09
C ARG A 164 -26.99 -10.51 2.62
N ASN A 165 -26.91 -9.20 2.88
CA ASN A 165 -28.01 -8.34 3.33
C ASN A 165 -28.63 -8.68 4.71
N THR A 166 -27.99 -9.55 5.49
CA THR A 166 -28.35 -9.74 6.90
C THR A 166 -27.84 -8.59 7.77
N LYS A 167 -28.44 -8.39 8.96
CA LYS A 167 -27.97 -7.38 9.94
C LYS A 167 -26.50 -7.58 10.30
N LEU A 168 -26.07 -8.85 10.43
CA LEU A 168 -24.70 -9.21 10.78
C LEU A 168 -23.72 -8.89 9.65
N TRP A 169 -24.10 -9.19 8.40
CA TRP A 169 -23.33 -8.80 7.22
C TRP A 169 -23.18 -7.28 7.12
N MET A 170 -24.27 -6.51 7.32
CA MET A 170 -24.22 -5.04 7.33
C MET A 170 -23.29 -4.51 8.43
N LEU A 171 -23.36 -5.08 9.63
CA LEU A 171 -22.47 -4.70 10.74
C LEU A 171 -21.00 -4.93 10.36
N LYS A 172 -20.66 -6.11 9.82
CA LYS A 172 -19.30 -6.42 9.34
C LYS A 172 -18.84 -5.39 8.31
N PHE A 173 -19.66 -5.14 7.28
CA PHE A 173 -19.36 -4.17 6.24
C PHE A 173 -19.05 -2.77 6.81
N PHE A 174 -19.90 -2.25 7.70
CA PHE A 174 -19.72 -0.93 8.30
C PHE A 174 -18.55 -0.84 9.29
N LEU A 175 -18.17 -1.95 9.93
CA LEU A 175 -16.94 -2.03 10.69
C LEU A 175 -15.73 -1.84 9.78
N HIS A 176 -15.67 -2.57 8.66
CA HIS A 176 -14.58 -2.43 7.68
C HIS A 176 -14.52 -1.03 7.05
N VAL A 177 -15.66 -0.43 6.70
CA VAL A 177 -15.71 0.96 6.20
C VAL A 177 -15.11 1.91 7.24
N GLY A 178 -15.49 1.77 8.51
CA GLY A 178 -14.95 2.62 9.57
C GLY A 178 -13.46 2.41 9.81
N ILE A 179 -12.96 1.17 9.72
CA ILE A 179 -11.53 0.87 9.82
C ILE A 179 -10.75 1.55 8.69
N GLN A 180 -11.22 1.38 7.45
CA GLN A 180 -10.61 1.99 6.27
C GLN A 180 -10.58 3.52 6.39
N GLN A 181 -11.69 4.15 6.80
CA GLN A 181 -11.72 5.61 6.98
C GLN A 181 -10.72 6.06 8.06
N ILE A 182 -10.57 5.31 9.16
CA ILE A 182 -9.57 5.64 10.18
C ILE A 182 -8.15 5.62 9.59
N ILE A 183 -7.79 4.56 8.85
CA ILE A 183 -6.47 4.46 8.22
C ILE A 183 -6.28 5.60 7.21
N GLN A 184 -7.17 5.75 6.24
CA GLN A 184 -6.95 6.64 5.09
C GLN A 184 -7.07 8.13 5.43
N ARG A 185 -7.93 8.51 6.38
CA ARG A 185 -8.24 9.94 6.64
C ARG A 185 -7.63 10.52 7.90
N TYR A 186 -7.33 9.65 8.86
CA TYR A 186 -6.97 10.11 10.20
C TYR A 186 -5.61 9.62 10.66
N SER A 187 -4.97 8.73 9.91
CA SER A 187 -3.58 8.36 10.16
C SER A 187 -2.64 9.34 9.46
N THR A 188 -1.50 9.60 10.09
CA THR A 188 -0.45 10.44 9.54
C THR A 188 0.82 9.59 9.41
N PRO A 189 1.27 9.29 8.18
CA PRO A 189 2.56 8.65 7.95
C PRO A 189 3.68 9.36 8.72
N LEU A 190 4.61 8.59 9.28
CA LEU A 190 5.74 9.15 10.02
C LEU A 190 6.69 9.90 9.10
N GLU A 191 7.28 10.98 9.62
CA GLU A 191 8.42 11.65 9.00
C GLU A 191 9.64 10.71 9.04
N MET A 192 10.27 10.51 7.89
CA MET A 192 11.35 9.54 7.70
C MET A 192 12.65 10.21 7.24
N GLY A 193 12.73 11.53 7.28
CA GLY A 193 13.89 12.36 6.90
C GLY A 193 14.04 12.55 5.38
N THR A 194 13.30 11.78 4.58
CA THR A 194 13.22 11.87 3.12
C THR A 194 11.83 11.44 2.67
N LYS A 195 11.39 11.89 1.50
CA LYS A 195 10.13 11.42 0.92
C LYS A 195 10.25 9.98 0.43
N PHE A 196 9.11 9.29 0.33
CA PHE A 196 8.99 8.02 -0.39
C PHE A 196 9.33 8.22 -1.88
N ASP A 197 9.93 7.21 -2.52
CA ASP A 197 10.35 7.20 -3.94
C ASP A 197 11.36 8.30 -4.32
N GLN A 198 11.94 8.99 -3.33
CA GLN A 198 12.98 9.98 -3.57
C GLN A 198 14.28 9.27 -3.96
N VAL A 199 14.92 9.69 -5.04
CA VAL A 199 16.23 9.15 -5.44
C VAL A 199 17.35 9.99 -4.81
N SER A 200 17.98 9.49 -3.76
CA SER A 200 19.10 10.16 -3.07
C SER A 200 19.78 9.20 -2.09
N ASP A 201 21.10 9.32 -1.87
CA ASP A 201 21.81 8.56 -0.82
C ASP A 201 21.14 8.65 0.57
N LYS A 202 20.43 9.76 0.86
CA LYS A 202 19.68 9.94 2.10
C LYS A 202 18.53 8.93 2.29
N THR A 203 18.06 8.26 1.22
CA THR A 203 17.02 7.24 1.33
C THR A 203 17.57 5.90 1.81
N HIS A 204 18.89 5.72 1.82
CA HIS A 204 19.49 4.48 2.30
C HIS A 204 19.06 4.19 3.74
N ALA A 205 18.74 2.93 4.02
CA ALA A 205 18.13 2.49 5.26
C ALA A 205 18.93 2.86 6.52
N TYR A 206 20.27 2.91 6.39
CA TYR A 206 21.21 3.22 7.47
C TYR A 206 21.88 4.60 7.34
N TYR A 207 21.43 5.46 6.42
CA TYR A 207 22.08 6.76 6.16
C TYR A 207 22.35 7.55 7.45
N PHE A 208 21.33 7.70 8.32
CA PHE A 208 21.42 8.46 9.57
C PHE A 208 22.18 7.77 10.71
N GLU A 209 22.61 6.51 10.53
CA GLU A 209 23.52 5.84 11.49
C GLU A 209 24.98 6.25 11.24
N TYR A 210 25.32 6.57 9.99
CA TYR A 210 26.66 6.97 9.59
C TYR A 210 26.79 8.48 9.32
N ASN A 211 25.66 9.17 9.13
CA ASN A 211 25.60 10.61 8.89
C ASN A 211 24.72 11.27 9.96
N PRO A 212 25.27 12.09 10.87
CA PRO A 212 24.50 12.77 11.89
C PRO A 212 23.37 13.63 11.29
N PRO A 213 22.14 13.55 11.84
CA PRO A 213 21.05 14.45 11.47
C PRO A 213 21.44 15.92 11.60
N ARG A 214 21.00 16.75 10.65
CA ARG A 214 21.33 18.18 10.60
C ARG A 214 20.23 19.09 11.11
N ASN A 215 19.03 18.55 11.36
CA ASN A 215 17.85 19.28 11.81
C ASN A 215 16.85 18.31 12.48
N ASP A 216 15.80 18.87 13.08
CA ASP A 216 14.78 18.11 13.81
C ASP A 216 14.02 17.10 12.94
N THR A 217 13.79 17.42 11.67
CA THR A 217 13.13 16.53 10.70
C THR A 217 13.99 15.28 10.45
N GLU A 218 15.29 15.44 10.25
CA GLU A 218 16.22 14.31 10.08
C GLU A 218 16.38 13.52 11.39
N GLU A 219 16.37 14.18 12.54
CA GLU A 219 16.47 13.53 13.86
C GLU A 219 15.21 12.71 14.18
N GLU A 220 14.02 13.23 13.85
CA GLU A 220 12.78 12.46 13.88
C GLU A 220 12.83 11.30 12.87
N GLY A 221 13.29 11.56 11.65
CA GLY A 221 13.45 10.54 10.61
C GLY A 221 14.33 9.37 11.04
N LYS A 222 15.48 9.65 11.67
CA LYS A 222 16.36 8.63 12.23
C LYS A 222 15.64 7.73 13.23
N ARG A 223 14.98 8.33 14.24
CA ARG A 223 14.23 7.60 15.28
C ARG A 223 13.09 6.75 14.70
N ASN A 224 12.36 7.30 13.73
CA ASN A 224 11.24 6.61 13.08
C ASN A 224 11.71 5.45 12.20
N ARG A 225 12.83 5.60 11.47
CA ARG A 225 13.46 4.49 10.72
C ARG A 225 13.94 3.38 11.65
N GLN A 226 14.56 3.72 12.78
CA GLN A 226 14.96 2.74 13.79
C GLN A 226 13.76 1.95 14.33
N MET A 227 12.64 2.62 14.61
CA MET A 227 11.40 1.96 15.05
C MET A 227 10.82 1.04 13.96
N LEU A 228 10.77 1.51 12.71
CA LEU A 228 10.28 0.72 11.57
C LEU A 228 11.13 -0.55 11.40
N ARG A 229 12.46 -0.42 11.40
CA ARG A 229 13.39 -1.55 11.31
C ARG A 229 13.21 -2.51 12.48
N HIS A 230 13.16 -2.02 13.72
CA HIS A 230 12.96 -2.86 14.90
C HIS A 230 11.73 -3.78 14.79
N ILE A 231 10.64 -3.29 14.20
CA ILE A 231 9.41 -4.06 14.00
C ILE A 231 9.55 -5.05 12.83
N CYS A 232 10.16 -4.62 11.72
CA CYS A 232 10.20 -5.42 10.49
C CYS A 232 11.34 -6.45 10.46
N ASP A 233 12.48 -6.19 11.12
CA ASP A 233 13.68 -7.04 11.11
C ASP A 233 13.42 -8.43 11.72
N LYS A 234 12.30 -8.57 12.44
CA LYS A 234 11.85 -9.84 13.03
C LYS A 234 11.37 -10.87 11.99
N PHE A 235 11.02 -10.43 10.77
CA PHE A 235 10.38 -11.31 9.79
C PHE A 235 10.70 -11.01 8.31
N SER A 236 11.40 -9.91 8.05
CA SER A 236 11.80 -9.50 6.71
C SER A 236 13.19 -8.88 6.77
N SER A 237 13.87 -8.86 5.64
CA SER A 237 15.11 -8.12 5.45
C SER A 237 14.83 -6.72 4.88
N GLN A 238 15.84 -5.86 4.96
CA GLN A 238 15.82 -4.47 4.55
C GLN A 238 16.64 -4.31 3.27
N TYR A 239 16.06 -3.69 2.24
CA TYR A 239 16.85 -3.23 1.10
C TYR A 239 17.65 -1.99 1.49
N ILE A 240 18.95 -1.99 1.22
CA ILE A 240 19.88 -1.01 1.79
C ILE A 240 19.63 0.39 1.23
N GLU A 241 19.22 0.52 -0.03
CA GLU A 241 19.10 1.82 -0.71
C GLU A 241 17.77 2.54 -0.41
N GLU A 242 16.77 1.83 0.12
CA GLU A 242 15.41 2.34 0.33
C GLU A 242 14.91 2.01 1.73
N TRP A 243 14.78 3.02 2.61
CA TRP A 243 14.33 2.82 3.99
C TRP A 243 12.91 2.21 4.11
N TRP A 244 12.08 2.34 3.09
CA TRP A 244 10.70 1.83 3.06
C TRP A 244 10.60 0.37 2.59
N HIS A 245 11.59 -0.12 1.84
CA HIS A 245 11.47 -1.37 1.09
C HIS A 245 11.92 -2.57 1.90
N ARG A 246 11.05 -3.56 1.96
CA ARG A 246 11.27 -4.78 2.75
C ARG A 246 11.05 -6.02 1.90
N ASN A 247 11.85 -7.04 2.17
CA ASN A 247 11.83 -8.30 1.44
C ASN A 247 11.56 -9.47 2.40
N CYS A 248 10.65 -10.37 2.02
CA CYS A 248 10.38 -11.59 2.74
C CYS A 248 10.28 -12.75 1.75
N GLY A 249 11.06 -13.81 1.97
CA GLY A 249 11.01 -15.07 1.21
C GLY A 249 11.48 -15.04 -0.26
N ASN A 250 11.69 -13.88 -0.87
CA ASN A 250 12.21 -13.73 -2.23
C ASN A 250 13.76 -13.81 -2.29
N GLN A 251 14.34 -13.65 -3.49
CA GLN A 251 15.79 -13.71 -3.70
C GLN A 251 16.57 -12.59 -2.99
N MET A 252 16.03 -11.36 -2.92
CA MET A 252 16.66 -10.29 -2.15
C MET A 252 16.71 -10.63 -0.66
N HIS A 253 15.61 -11.15 -0.10
CA HIS A 253 15.58 -11.64 1.28
C HIS A 253 16.59 -12.76 1.53
N ALA A 254 16.72 -13.69 0.58
CA ALA A 254 17.70 -14.76 0.68
C ALA A 254 19.13 -14.20 0.69
N GLN A 255 19.46 -13.25 -0.21
CA GLN A 255 20.77 -12.62 -0.24
C GLN A 255 21.07 -11.87 1.07
N GLU A 256 20.16 -10.99 1.49
CA GLU A 256 20.31 -10.14 2.67
C GLU A 256 20.38 -10.94 3.97
N SER A 257 19.78 -12.14 3.99
CA SER A 257 19.76 -13.03 5.16
C SER A 257 20.78 -14.17 5.08
N GLY A 258 21.64 -14.19 4.06
CA GLY A 258 22.63 -15.26 3.87
C GLY A 258 22.05 -16.65 3.58
N LEU A 259 20.83 -16.73 3.05
CA LEU A 259 20.18 -17.98 2.66
C LEU A 259 20.59 -18.38 1.24
N SER A 260 20.79 -19.68 1.02
CA SER A 260 21.17 -20.23 -0.29
C SER A 260 19.99 -20.42 -1.25
N ILE A 261 18.74 -20.36 -0.75
CA ILE A 261 17.52 -20.61 -1.53
C ILE A 261 16.44 -19.59 -1.16
N ALA A 262 15.74 -19.06 -2.16
CA ALA A 262 14.53 -18.27 -2.01
C ALA A 262 13.27 -19.14 -2.14
N LYS A 263 12.20 -18.76 -1.43
CA LYS A 263 10.92 -19.49 -1.38
C LYS A 263 9.84 -18.93 -2.29
N TYR A 264 9.96 -17.67 -2.70
CA TYR A 264 8.98 -17.00 -3.56
C TYR A 264 9.60 -16.66 -4.92
N GLY A 265 9.09 -17.31 -5.95
CA GLY A 265 9.19 -16.90 -7.34
C GLY A 265 8.00 -16.01 -7.72
N LYS A 266 7.77 -15.88 -9.04
CA LYS A 266 6.69 -15.05 -9.59
C LYS A 266 5.34 -15.53 -9.04
N ALA A 267 4.63 -14.65 -8.34
CA ALA A 267 3.33 -14.99 -7.79
C ALA A 267 2.27 -15.10 -8.88
N ARG A 268 1.37 -16.08 -8.72
CA ARG A 268 0.18 -16.20 -9.57
C ARG A 268 -0.90 -15.23 -9.10
N PHE A 269 -1.30 -14.30 -9.96
CA PHE A 269 -2.49 -13.49 -9.74
C PHE A 269 -3.73 -14.29 -10.16
N SER A 270 -4.47 -14.81 -9.18
CA SER A 270 -5.60 -15.71 -9.42
C SER A 270 -6.87 -14.95 -9.86
N GLU A 271 -7.86 -15.67 -10.42
CA GLU A 271 -9.18 -15.09 -10.67
C GLU A 271 -9.85 -14.55 -9.40
N ALA A 272 -9.61 -15.19 -8.25
CA ALA A 272 -10.13 -14.72 -6.97
C ALA A 272 -9.52 -13.35 -6.60
N ASN A 273 -8.24 -13.14 -6.89
CA ASN A 273 -7.57 -11.85 -6.67
C ASN A 273 -8.14 -10.79 -7.60
N ALA A 274 -8.35 -11.13 -8.88
CA ALA A 274 -8.95 -10.22 -9.86
C ALA A 274 -10.39 -9.81 -9.46
N ARG A 275 -11.21 -10.77 -9.02
CA ARG A 275 -12.55 -10.49 -8.49
C ARG A 275 -12.50 -9.61 -7.25
N TRP A 276 -11.54 -9.84 -6.36
CA TRP A 276 -11.36 -9.00 -5.17
C TRP A 276 -10.98 -7.57 -5.52
N GLU A 277 -10.04 -7.39 -6.46
CA GLU A 277 -9.63 -6.08 -6.91
C GLU A 277 -10.80 -5.32 -7.56
N ALA A 278 -11.58 -5.98 -8.42
CA ALA A 278 -12.78 -5.41 -9.01
C ALA A 278 -13.82 -4.98 -7.95
N MET A 279 -14.06 -5.85 -6.96
CA MET A 279 -14.91 -5.55 -5.80
C MET A 279 -14.42 -4.30 -5.06
N ARG A 280 -13.11 -4.23 -4.78
CA ARG A 280 -12.49 -3.13 -4.04
C ARG A 280 -12.57 -1.81 -4.79
N ARG A 281 -12.26 -1.80 -6.09
CA ARG A 281 -12.39 -0.62 -6.96
C ARG A 281 -13.81 -0.08 -6.98
N ARG A 282 -14.81 -0.95 -7.18
CA ARG A 282 -16.21 -0.52 -7.15
C ARG A 282 -16.59 0.09 -5.80
N ALA A 283 -16.10 -0.46 -4.68
CA ALA A 283 -16.31 0.13 -3.35
C ALA A 283 -15.70 1.53 -3.23
N TYR A 284 -14.45 1.66 -3.65
CA TYR A 284 -13.74 2.91 -3.64
C TYR A 284 -14.44 3.97 -4.50
N TYR A 285 -14.82 3.64 -5.73
CA TYR A 285 -15.55 4.58 -6.59
C TYR A 285 -16.95 4.91 -6.09
N GLN A 286 -17.67 3.97 -5.46
CA GLN A 286 -18.96 4.30 -4.87
C GLN A 286 -18.81 5.23 -3.67
N MET A 287 -17.80 5.02 -2.83
CA MET A 287 -17.48 5.91 -1.72
C MET A 287 -17.08 7.30 -2.22
N LEU A 288 -16.16 7.37 -3.19
CA LEU A 288 -15.80 8.63 -3.86
C LEU A 288 -17.01 9.27 -4.52
N HIS A 289 -17.82 8.52 -5.27
CA HIS A 289 -19.00 9.06 -5.94
C HIS A 289 -19.98 9.65 -4.93
N ILE A 290 -20.12 9.07 -3.73
CA ILE A 290 -20.99 9.61 -2.68
C ILE A 290 -20.42 10.91 -2.12
N GLU A 291 -19.10 10.98 -1.91
CA GLU A 291 -18.41 12.20 -1.47
C GLU A 291 -18.45 13.31 -2.54
N TRP A 292 -18.31 12.94 -3.81
CA TRP A 292 -18.37 13.82 -4.97
C TRP A 292 -19.81 14.26 -5.30
N LYS A 293 -20.83 13.41 -5.11
CA LYS A 293 -22.26 13.81 -5.24
C LYS A 293 -22.70 14.77 -4.15
N GLN A 294 -22.04 14.75 -2.98
CA GLN A 294 -22.21 15.81 -1.97
C GLN A 294 -21.49 17.12 -2.37
N LYS A 295 -20.67 17.12 -3.44
CA LYS A 295 -19.86 18.25 -3.92
C LYS A 295 -20.05 18.62 -5.42
N LEU A 296 -21.19 18.33 -6.03
CA LEU A 296 -21.66 18.71 -7.39
C LEU A 296 -21.40 17.73 -8.55
N ALA A 297 -22.32 17.82 -9.51
CA ALA A 297 -22.57 16.92 -10.64
C ALA A 297 -21.62 17.13 -11.82
N LYS A 298 -20.75 16.16 -12.13
CA LYS A 298 -20.24 15.88 -13.49
C LYS A 298 -19.95 14.37 -13.65
N GLY A 299 -20.25 13.87 -14.86
CA GLY A 299 -20.12 12.51 -15.44
C GLY A 299 -19.49 11.37 -14.64
N ILE A 300 -20.21 10.24 -14.58
CA ILE A 300 -19.74 8.95 -14.05
C ILE A 300 -18.83 8.25 -15.09
N PRO A 301 -17.59 7.83 -14.74
CA PRO A 301 -16.71 7.03 -15.61
C PRO A 301 -17.40 5.77 -16.15
N GLU A 302 -17.15 5.46 -17.43
CA GLU A 302 -17.81 4.37 -18.18
C GLU A 302 -17.58 2.98 -17.58
N VAL A 303 -16.43 2.74 -16.94
CA VAL A 303 -16.11 1.50 -16.22
C VAL A 303 -17.08 1.18 -15.07
N LEU A 304 -17.86 2.17 -14.62
CA LEU A 304 -18.88 2.00 -13.58
C LEU A 304 -20.28 1.69 -14.12
N ARG A 305 -20.47 1.60 -15.44
CA ARG A 305 -21.79 1.40 -16.09
C ARG A 305 -22.14 -0.06 -16.40
N SER A 306 -21.19 -0.99 -16.33
CA SER A 306 -21.43 -2.39 -16.67
C SER A 306 -22.11 -3.16 -15.53
N THR A 307 -23.10 -3.99 -15.87
CA THR A 307 -24.03 -4.66 -14.95
C THR A 307 -23.72 -6.14 -14.68
N ASP A 308 -22.89 -6.80 -15.48
CA ASP A 308 -22.60 -8.24 -15.37
C ASP A 308 -21.25 -8.52 -14.70
N TRP A 309 -21.21 -8.42 -13.37
CA TRP A 309 -20.00 -8.73 -12.59
C TRP A 309 -20.35 -9.51 -11.31
N PRO A 310 -19.46 -10.40 -10.83
CA PRO A 310 -19.60 -10.97 -9.48
C PRO A 310 -19.56 -9.82 -8.46
N ASP A 311 -20.73 -9.59 -7.88
CA ASP A 311 -21.09 -8.41 -7.10
C ASP A 311 -20.19 -8.18 -5.87
N PRO A 312 -19.63 -6.98 -5.66
CA PRO A 312 -19.48 -6.47 -4.30
C PRO A 312 -20.86 -6.26 -3.66
N PRO A 313 -21.09 -6.77 -2.44
CA PRO A 313 -22.31 -6.55 -1.72
C PRO A 313 -22.28 -5.14 -1.11
N PHE A 314 -22.96 -4.18 -1.73
CA PHE A 314 -23.29 -2.93 -1.06
C PHE A 314 -24.69 -3.03 -0.47
N PRO A 315 -24.95 -2.47 0.74
CA PRO A 315 -26.32 -2.26 1.16
C PRO A 315 -27.02 -1.32 0.15
N SER A 316 -28.36 -1.32 0.13
CA SER A 316 -29.09 -0.39 -0.73
C SER A 316 -28.59 1.05 -0.52
N LYS A 317 -28.59 1.87 -1.59
CA LYS A 317 -28.13 3.26 -1.57
C LYS A 317 -28.68 4.02 -0.34
N GLU A 318 -29.96 3.84 -0.04
CA GLU A 318 -30.64 4.42 1.12
C GLU A 318 -30.04 3.98 2.47
N LYS A 319 -29.81 2.67 2.66
CA LYS A 319 -29.20 2.12 3.88
C LYS A 319 -27.76 2.57 4.07
N PHE A 320 -27.01 2.71 2.98
CA PHE A 320 -25.64 3.24 3.01
C PHE A 320 -25.64 4.73 3.39
N LEU A 321 -26.49 5.54 2.74
CA LEU A 321 -26.61 6.98 2.99
C LEU A 321 -27.03 7.26 4.45
N LYS A 322 -28.00 6.52 4.99
CA LYS A 322 -28.44 6.66 6.40
C LYS A 322 -27.32 6.37 7.41
N PHE A 323 -26.41 5.44 7.09
CA PHE A 323 -25.28 5.14 7.96
C PHE A 323 -24.23 6.26 7.95
N ILE A 324 -23.85 6.75 6.78
CA ILE A 324 -22.82 7.80 6.66
C ILE A 324 -23.32 9.16 7.18
N THR A 325 -24.61 9.49 7.02
CA THR A 325 -25.19 10.75 7.52
C THR A 325 -25.37 10.74 9.04
N GLY A 326 -25.52 9.57 9.65
CA GLY A 326 -25.54 9.40 11.11
C GLY A 326 -24.16 9.55 11.77
N MET A 327 -23.07 9.55 11.01
CA MET A 327 -21.74 9.93 11.50
C MET A 327 -21.65 11.46 11.48
N LYS A 328 -21.86 12.13 12.62
CA LYS A 328 -21.66 13.59 12.74
C LYS A 328 -20.32 13.97 12.10
N TYR A 329 -20.39 14.66 10.97
CA TYR A 329 -19.26 15.23 10.26
C TYR A 329 -18.76 16.42 11.07
N SER A 330 -17.74 16.21 11.91
CA SER A 330 -17.11 17.26 12.72
C SER A 330 -15.64 17.47 12.35
N GLY A 331 -15.28 17.22 11.08
CA GLY A 331 -13.97 17.56 10.53
C GLY A 331 -14.13 18.75 9.62
N ARG A 332 -13.31 19.80 9.81
CA ARG A 332 -13.30 20.96 8.91
C ARG A 332 -13.20 20.48 7.46
N PRO A 333 -13.99 21.03 6.53
CA PRO A 333 -13.63 20.90 5.12
C PRO A 333 -12.23 21.52 4.99
N TYR A 334 -11.25 20.75 4.55
CA TYR A 334 -10.09 21.39 3.94
C TYR A 334 -10.63 22.08 2.69
N SER A 335 -10.70 23.41 2.75
CA SER A 335 -10.70 24.26 1.58
C SER A 335 -9.35 24.07 0.92
N PHE A 336 -9.29 23.27 -0.14
CA PHE A 336 -8.22 23.47 -1.10
C PHE A 336 -8.65 24.65 -1.96
N ASP A 337 -7.99 25.78 -1.78
CA ASP A 337 -7.80 26.71 -2.88
C ASP A 337 -7.28 25.86 -4.04
N ILE A 338 -8.10 25.77 -5.08
CA ILE A 338 -7.71 25.20 -6.35
C ILE A 338 -6.65 26.17 -6.86
N ASN A 339 -5.38 25.89 -6.61
CA ASN A 339 -4.32 26.63 -7.28
C ASN A 339 -4.35 26.20 -8.76
N PRO A 340 -4.78 27.06 -9.71
CA PRO A 340 -4.90 26.68 -11.11
C PRO A 340 -3.51 26.56 -11.79
N ARG A 341 -2.43 26.58 -11.01
CA ARG A 341 -1.06 26.43 -11.48
C ARG A 341 -0.47 25.12 -10.95
N ILE A 342 -0.89 23.99 -11.52
CA ILE A 342 0.04 22.88 -11.72
C ILE A 342 0.86 23.23 -12.96
N THR A 343 1.66 24.29 -12.83
CA THR A 343 2.84 24.49 -13.66
C THR A 343 3.91 23.59 -13.07
N THR A 344 4.34 22.57 -13.82
CA THR A 344 5.66 21.92 -13.70
C THR A 344 6.12 21.63 -12.27
N HIS A 345 6.01 20.39 -11.79
CA HIS A 345 6.81 19.97 -10.65
C HIS A 345 8.31 20.16 -10.98
N PRO A 346 9.05 20.99 -10.24
CA PRO A 346 10.49 21.09 -10.38
C PRO A 346 11.12 19.98 -9.55
N CYS A 347 11.31 18.82 -10.16
CA CYS A 347 12.34 17.88 -9.74
C CYS A 347 13.43 17.93 -10.82
N ALA A 348 14.64 18.33 -10.44
CA ALA A 348 15.84 18.54 -11.28
C ALA A 348 15.92 19.84 -12.10
N ALA A 349 16.40 20.91 -11.44
CA ALA A 349 17.26 21.91 -12.07
C ALA A 349 18.25 22.42 -11.03
N ARG A 350 19.41 21.74 -10.97
CA ARG A 350 20.74 22.22 -10.52
C ARG A 350 21.65 21.00 -10.39
N ILE A 351 22.24 20.58 -11.52
CA ILE A 351 23.69 20.64 -11.72
C ILE A 351 23.87 21.20 -13.14
#